data_AF-B0CYJ3-F1
#
_entry.id   AF-B0CYJ3-F1
#
_cell.length_a   1.000
_cell.length_b   1.000
_cell.length_c   1.000
_cell.angle_alpha   90.00
_cell.angle_beta   90.00
_cell.angle_gamma   90.00
#
_symmetry.space_group_name_H-M   'P 1'
#
loop_
_entity.id
_entity.type
_entity.pdbx_description
1 polymer ?
#
loop_
_entity_poly.entity_id
_entity_poly.type
_entity_poly.pdbx_seq_one_letter_code
_entity_poly.pdbx_strand_id
1 'polypeptide(L)'
;MAFTDYSHSGESSRPPIYSDTNIKDSYLQATLQRIDQLSQDVEMLPPPSEYAIFFVVDTNILLHHFDVLSQFLEDVERLSLPLVIVIPGAVILELDGQKNRDGLAWFARRASSWLLDRIKGRKSVRGQANGETCKASGKWKSREPNDIADSEMRNDNLILDCCLYFRRGRHTFLCSADNNLCLSGHSEGIPTITPSRNWNSKEIAQQIYGNSLTVKRFGSYSASYKNAQNGSAPTTFHSTEVDEDMMMVDDDAAELVLQPNHALDLLHLQVIDHFTRLLVDLIGRVRGFDMDRSGVAKSLHAPRHQTRDVTEWDAADCLEYLNGQRGVKEVTPQAGLFLSKPYTTRGARRGQDWSRKDWQVALESLAETSAAWEDVSIRESLFFLGHHVNEIFLLKLRPT
;
A
#
# COMPACT_ATOMS: atom_id res chain seq x y z
N MET A 1 -56.49 5.29 44.70
CA MET A 1 -55.06 5.62 44.85
C MET A 1 -54.29 4.75 43.89
N ALA A 2 -53.74 5.36 42.85
CA ALA A 2 -52.90 4.73 41.86
C ALA A 2 -51.44 4.78 42.33
N PHE A 3 -50.70 3.70 42.17
CA PHE A 3 -49.25 3.71 41.92
C PHE A 3 -48.90 2.46 41.12
N THR A 4 -48.61 2.71 39.84
CA THR A 4 -47.81 1.88 38.93
C THR A 4 -46.36 1.89 39.41
N ASP A 5 -45.68 0.75 39.37
CA ASP A 5 -44.23 0.72 39.26
C ASP A 5 -43.80 -0.18 38.10
N TYR A 6 -43.08 0.47 37.19
CA TYR A 6 -42.52 0.00 35.94
C TYR A 6 -41.03 -0.28 36.21
N SER A 7 -40.58 -1.50 35.99
CA SER A 7 -39.15 -1.81 35.89
C SER A 7 -38.89 -2.53 34.57
N HIS A 8 -38.52 -1.75 33.55
CA HIS A 8 -37.94 -2.25 32.32
C HIS A 8 -36.44 -2.03 32.35
N SER A 9 -35.71 -3.13 32.49
CA SER A 9 -34.30 -3.27 32.15
C SER A 9 -34.12 -3.09 30.65
N GLY A 10 -33.58 -1.95 30.22
CA GLY A 10 -33.14 -1.72 28.86
C GLY A 10 -31.72 -2.25 28.65
N GLU A 11 -31.60 -3.51 28.25
CA GLU A 11 -30.41 -4.00 27.55
C GLU A 11 -30.33 -3.29 26.18
N SER A 12 -29.43 -2.32 26.05
CA SER A 12 -29.06 -1.72 24.77
C SER A 12 -28.19 -2.71 23.97
N SER A 13 -28.82 -3.72 23.38
CA SER A 13 -28.23 -4.56 22.35
C SER A 13 -28.23 -3.80 21.01
N ARG A 14 -27.17 -3.01 20.77
CA ARG A 14 -26.85 -2.59 19.40
C ARG A 14 -26.33 -3.82 18.64
N PRO A 15 -26.87 -4.14 17.44
CA PRO A 15 -26.37 -5.26 16.65
C PRO A 15 -24.94 -4.98 16.15
N PRO A 16 -24.11 -6.01 15.91
CA PRO A 16 -22.83 -5.82 15.24
C PRO A 16 -23.04 -5.32 13.81
N ILE A 17 -22.30 -4.27 13.42
CA ILE A 17 -22.47 -3.51 12.16
C ILE A 17 -21.99 -4.30 10.91
N TYR A 18 -21.50 -5.53 11.05
CA TYR A 18 -20.96 -6.31 9.93
C TYR A 18 -21.92 -7.42 9.46
N SER A 19 -23.10 -7.06 8.95
CA SER A 19 -23.99 -8.02 8.29
C SER A 19 -24.57 -7.51 6.97
N ASP A 20 -23.73 -6.90 6.13
CA ASP A 20 -24.05 -6.75 4.71
C ASP A 20 -23.38 -7.87 3.90
N THR A 21 -24.16 -8.90 3.60
CA THR A 21 -23.76 -10.09 2.82
C THR A 21 -23.68 -9.84 1.31
N ASN A 22 -23.60 -8.57 0.87
CA ASN A 22 -23.55 -8.24 -0.55
C ASN A 22 -22.73 -6.98 -0.84
N ILE A 23 -21.60 -6.81 -0.15
CA ILE A 23 -20.57 -5.87 -0.60
C ILE A 23 -19.94 -6.47 -1.86
N LYS A 24 -20.44 -6.08 -3.02
CA LYS A 24 -19.84 -6.41 -4.32
C LYS A 24 -18.49 -5.72 -4.38
N ASP A 25 -17.41 -6.44 -4.72
CA ASP A 25 -16.03 -5.93 -4.92
C ASP A 25 -15.89 -4.98 -6.13
N SER A 26 -16.85 -4.08 -6.31
CA SER A 26 -16.98 -3.25 -7.50
C SER A 26 -15.81 -2.29 -7.60
N TYR A 27 -15.31 -1.76 -6.48
CA TYR A 27 -14.21 -0.82 -6.50
C TYR A 27 -12.88 -1.48 -6.85
N LEU A 28 -12.54 -2.60 -6.20
CA LEU A 28 -11.29 -3.30 -6.49
C LEU A 28 -11.25 -3.75 -7.96
N GLN A 29 -12.36 -4.30 -8.46
CA GLN A 29 -12.46 -4.71 -9.85
C GLN A 29 -12.28 -3.52 -10.81
N ALA A 30 -12.94 -2.38 -10.53
CA ALA A 30 -12.78 -1.16 -11.34
C ALA A 30 -11.33 -0.63 -11.29
N THR A 31 -10.67 -0.73 -10.13
CA THR A 31 -9.26 -0.33 -9.93
C THR A 31 -8.33 -1.17 -10.78
N LEU A 32 -8.47 -2.50 -10.75
CA LEU A 32 -7.65 -3.43 -11.53
C LEU A 32 -7.91 -3.30 -13.04
N GLN A 33 -9.16 -3.07 -13.45
CA GLN A 33 -9.49 -2.76 -14.85
C GLN A 33 -8.81 -1.46 -15.31
N ARG A 34 -8.79 -0.43 -14.47
CA ARG A 34 -8.13 0.83 -14.79
C ARG A 34 -6.62 0.67 -14.88
N ILE A 35 -6.01 -0.17 -14.03
CA ILE A 35 -4.60 -0.54 -14.14
C ILE A 35 -4.32 -1.24 -15.48
N ASP A 36 -5.14 -2.23 -15.85
CA ASP A 36 -4.99 -2.95 -17.13
C ASP A 36 -5.10 -2.01 -18.33
N GLN A 37 -6.06 -1.07 -18.31
CA GLN A 37 -6.21 -0.04 -19.34
C GLN A 37 -4.97 0.86 -19.44
N LEU A 38 -4.51 1.42 -18.31
CA LEU A 38 -3.33 2.28 -18.28
C LEU A 38 -2.06 1.55 -18.73
N SER A 39 -2.01 0.23 -18.54
CA SER A 39 -0.89 -0.61 -18.99
C SER A 39 -0.88 -0.83 -20.50
N GLN A 40 -2.01 -0.65 -21.19
CA GLN A 40 -2.04 -0.68 -22.66
C GLN A 40 -1.58 0.65 -23.28
N ASP A 41 -1.79 1.77 -22.60
CA ASP A 41 -1.47 3.13 -23.09
C ASP A 41 0.04 3.48 -22.99
N VAL A 42 0.90 2.48 -22.98
CA VAL A 42 2.34 2.57 -22.72
C VAL A 42 3.13 3.18 -23.89
N GLU A 43 2.61 3.14 -25.11
CA GLU A 43 3.30 3.57 -26.33
C GLU A 43 3.70 5.06 -26.34
N MET A 44 3.26 5.85 -25.36
CA MET A 44 3.54 7.28 -25.21
C MET A 44 4.63 7.60 -24.18
N LEU A 45 5.29 6.60 -23.58
CA LEU A 45 6.41 6.85 -22.67
C LEU A 45 7.67 7.19 -23.46
N PRO A 46 8.47 8.21 -23.04
CA PRO A 46 9.82 8.34 -23.56
C PRO A 46 10.54 7.01 -23.30
N PRO A 47 11.32 6.50 -24.26
CA PRO A 47 12.00 5.23 -24.09
C PRO A 47 12.77 5.29 -22.77
N PRO A 48 12.61 4.28 -21.88
CA PRO A 48 13.42 4.20 -20.68
C PRO A 48 14.88 4.35 -21.09
N SER A 49 15.68 5.01 -20.25
CA SER A 49 17.11 5.13 -20.54
C SER A 49 17.69 3.77 -20.93
N GLU A 50 18.69 3.74 -21.81
CA GLU A 50 19.35 2.48 -22.19
C GLU A 50 19.90 1.74 -20.95
N TYR A 51 20.16 2.49 -19.87
CA TYR A 51 20.62 2.00 -18.57
C TYR A 51 19.50 1.63 -17.59
N ALA A 52 18.23 1.69 -17.98
CA ALA A 52 17.12 1.40 -17.10
C ALA A 52 17.11 -0.09 -16.71
N ILE A 53 17.04 -0.38 -15.42
CA ILE A 53 16.90 -1.72 -14.89
C ILE A 53 15.40 -2.04 -14.77
N PHE A 54 14.98 -3.20 -15.25
CA PHE A 54 13.64 -3.70 -15.01
C PHE A 54 13.61 -4.60 -13.78
N PHE A 55 12.67 -4.34 -12.89
CA PHE A 55 12.43 -5.12 -11.69
C PHE A 55 11.02 -5.70 -11.76
N VAL A 56 10.91 -6.97 -12.16
CA VAL A 56 9.63 -7.66 -12.33
C VAL A 56 9.24 -8.28 -10.99
N VAL A 57 8.01 -8.04 -10.54
CA VAL A 57 7.52 -8.56 -9.25
C VAL A 57 6.40 -9.59 -9.45
N ASP A 58 6.33 -10.58 -8.57
CA ASP A 58 5.20 -11.51 -8.49
C ASP A 58 4.07 -10.99 -7.55
N THR A 59 2.98 -11.75 -7.46
CA THR A 59 1.85 -11.45 -6.57
C THR A 59 2.21 -11.60 -5.10
N ASN A 60 3.03 -12.59 -4.72
CA ASN A 60 3.42 -12.84 -3.34
C ASN A 60 4.23 -11.69 -2.73
N ILE A 61 5.10 -11.05 -3.52
CA ILE A 61 5.80 -9.83 -3.14
C ILE A 61 4.79 -8.73 -2.84
N LEU A 62 3.78 -8.53 -3.71
CA LEU A 62 2.75 -7.50 -3.53
C LEU A 62 1.79 -7.80 -2.36
N LEU A 63 1.61 -9.05 -1.97
CA LEU A 63 0.74 -9.41 -0.85
C LEU A 63 1.47 -9.41 0.49
N HIS A 64 2.72 -9.89 0.53
CA HIS A 64 3.43 -10.17 1.78
C HIS A 64 4.64 -9.27 2.05
N HIS A 65 5.20 -8.66 1.02
CA HIS A 65 6.42 -7.83 1.09
C HIS A 65 6.19 -6.41 0.56
N PHE A 66 4.93 -6.00 0.43
CA PHE A 66 4.51 -4.73 -0.16
C PHE A 66 5.18 -3.51 0.48
N ASP A 67 5.26 -3.47 1.80
CA ASP A 67 5.79 -2.30 2.51
C ASP A 67 7.28 -2.09 2.21
N VAL A 68 8.06 -3.18 2.11
CA VAL A 68 9.47 -3.13 1.70
C VAL A 68 9.59 -2.71 0.24
N LEU A 69 8.71 -3.20 -0.64
CA LEU A 69 8.68 -2.79 -2.04
C LEU A 69 8.35 -1.30 -2.20
N SER A 70 7.36 -0.79 -1.46
CA SER A 70 6.99 0.64 -1.48
C SER A 70 8.14 1.52 -1.01
N GLN A 71 8.79 1.14 0.10
CA GLN A 71 9.96 1.86 0.60
C GLN A 71 11.12 1.84 -0.41
N PHE A 72 11.36 0.70 -1.05
CA PHE A 72 12.37 0.57 -2.09
C PHE A 72 12.12 1.48 -3.28
N LEU A 73 10.87 1.56 -3.73
CA LEU A 73 10.49 2.47 -4.80
C LEU A 73 10.70 3.94 -4.40
N GLU A 74 10.31 4.32 -3.19
CA GLU A 74 10.52 5.67 -2.67
C GLU A 74 12.01 6.03 -2.61
N ASP A 75 12.87 5.10 -2.20
CA ASP A 75 14.32 5.29 -2.23
C ASP A 75 14.85 5.43 -3.66
N VAL A 76 14.37 4.62 -4.60
CA VAL A 76 14.73 4.70 -6.03
C VAL A 76 14.35 6.06 -6.61
N GLU A 77 13.12 6.54 -6.35
CA GLU A 77 12.63 7.84 -6.82
C GLU A 77 13.42 9.00 -6.19
N ARG A 78 13.64 8.96 -4.87
CA ARG A 78 14.40 9.98 -4.13
C ARG A 78 15.84 10.08 -4.60
N LEU A 79 16.46 8.94 -4.95
CA LEU A 79 17.82 8.87 -5.47
C LEU A 79 17.89 9.02 -7.00
N SER A 80 16.74 9.18 -7.67
CA SER A 80 16.63 9.32 -9.13
C SER A 80 17.34 8.21 -9.90
N LEU A 81 17.21 6.97 -9.42
CA LEU A 81 17.88 5.82 -10.03
C LEU A 81 17.09 5.31 -11.24
N PRO A 82 17.78 4.85 -12.31
CA PRO A 82 17.15 4.37 -13.52
C PRO A 82 16.62 2.95 -13.32
N LEU A 83 15.54 2.80 -12.54
CA LEU A 83 14.86 1.53 -12.32
C LEU A 83 13.37 1.67 -12.52
N VAL A 84 12.79 0.68 -13.20
CA VAL A 84 11.36 0.59 -13.45
C VAL A 84 10.85 -0.73 -12.91
N ILE A 85 9.91 -0.66 -11.97
CA ILE A 85 9.15 -1.81 -11.50
C ILE A 85 8.11 -2.16 -12.56
N VAL A 86 8.14 -3.41 -13.01
CA VAL A 86 7.18 -3.96 -13.97
C VAL A 86 6.25 -4.92 -13.26
N ILE A 87 4.95 -4.68 -13.41
CA ILE A 87 3.90 -5.58 -12.92
C ILE A 87 3.41 -6.44 -14.08
N PRO A 88 3.69 -7.76 -14.06
CA PRO A 88 3.16 -8.68 -15.06
C PRO A 88 1.64 -8.62 -15.11
N GLY A 89 1.08 -8.84 -16.30
CA GLY A 89 -0.36 -8.89 -16.48
C GLY A 89 -1.03 -10.01 -15.69
N ALA A 90 -0.35 -11.15 -15.55
CA ALA A 90 -0.81 -12.28 -14.74
C ALA A 90 -0.97 -11.90 -13.25
N VAL A 91 -0.08 -11.06 -12.72
CA VAL A 91 -0.13 -10.59 -11.33
C VAL A 91 -1.37 -9.73 -11.08
N ILE A 92 -1.76 -8.88 -12.04
CA ILE A 92 -3.00 -8.09 -11.96
C ILE A 92 -4.23 -9.01 -11.92
N LEU A 93 -4.24 -10.08 -12.71
CA LEU A 93 -5.32 -11.08 -12.70
C LEU A 93 -5.38 -11.87 -11.39
N GLU A 94 -4.23 -12.23 -10.83
CA GLU A 94 -4.16 -12.93 -9.54
C GLU A 94 -4.65 -12.06 -8.39
N LEU A 95 -4.29 -10.77 -8.37
CA LEU A 95 -4.82 -9.82 -7.39
C LEU A 95 -6.36 -9.73 -7.44
N ASP A 96 -6.97 -9.79 -8.64
CA ASP A 96 -8.43 -9.87 -8.76
C ASP A 96 -8.99 -11.17 -8.15
N GLY A 97 -8.25 -12.27 -8.28
CA GLY A 97 -8.60 -13.56 -7.66
C GLY A 97 -8.55 -13.55 -6.13
N GLN A 98 -7.68 -12.73 -5.51
CA GLN A 98 -7.51 -12.68 -4.05
C GLN A 98 -8.53 -11.80 -3.31
N LYS A 99 -9.46 -11.14 -4.02
CA LYS A 99 -10.37 -10.14 -3.45
C LYS A 99 -11.35 -10.64 -2.39
N ASN A 100 -11.71 -11.93 -2.46
CA ASN A 100 -12.65 -12.60 -1.57
C ASN A 100 -11.98 -13.64 -0.66
N ARG A 101 -10.65 -13.74 -0.69
CA ARG A 101 -9.94 -14.70 0.13
C ARG A 101 -9.68 -14.12 1.52
N ASP A 102 -10.20 -14.81 2.53
CA ASP A 102 -9.98 -14.46 3.93
C ASP A 102 -8.48 -14.29 4.21
N GLY A 103 -8.14 -13.22 4.93
CA GLY A 103 -6.76 -12.86 5.28
C GLY A 103 -5.93 -12.21 4.15
N LEU A 104 -6.33 -12.28 2.88
CA LEU A 104 -5.59 -11.65 1.76
C LEU A 104 -6.31 -10.45 1.13
N ALA A 105 -7.63 -10.37 1.28
CA ALA A 105 -8.46 -9.32 0.68
C ALA A 105 -8.02 -7.88 1.05
N TRP A 106 -7.56 -7.66 2.29
CA TRP A 106 -7.00 -6.37 2.73
C TRP A 106 -5.71 -6.02 1.97
N PHE A 107 -4.77 -6.97 1.89
CA PHE A 107 -3.49 -6.78 1.21
C PHE A 107 -3.66 -6.55 -0.29
N ALA A 108 -4.53 -7.33 -0.94
CA ALA A 108 -4.84 -7.17 -2.36
C ALA A 108 -5.39 -5.77 -2.69
N ARG A 109 -6.28 -5.23 -1.84
CA ARG A 109 -6.83 -3.87 -1.99
C ARG A 109 -5.80 -2.77 -1.81
N ARG A 110 -4.93 -2.92 -0.80
CA ARG A 110 -3.84 -1.99 -0.55
C ARG A 110 -2.87 -1.96 -1.73
N ALA A 111 -2.42 -3.13 -2.17
CA ALA A 111 -1.53 -3.27 -3.32
C ALA A 111 -2.15 -2.66 -4.59
N SER A 112 -3.42 -2.96 -4.88
CA SER A 112 -4.11 -2.46 -6.08
C SER A 112 -4.29 -0.94 -6.06
N SER A 113 -4.64 -0.36 -4.91
CA SER A 113 -4.79 1.10 -4.79
C SER A 113 -3.46 1.82 -4.98
N TRP A 114 -2.37 1.26 -4.42
CA TRP A 114 -1.01 1.77 -4.63
C TRP A 114 -0.55 1.62 -6.08
N LEU A 115 -0.80 0.47 -6.71
CA LEU A 115 -0.45 0.24 -8.10
C LEU A 115 -1.14 1.24 -9.02
N LEU A 116 -2.44 1.49 -8.82
CA LEU A 116 -3.17 2.47 -9.61
C LEU A 116 -2.57 3.88 -9.47
N ASP A 117 -2.26 4.30 -8.25
CA ASP A 117 -1.64 5.59 -7.97
C ASP A 117 -0.27 5.72 -8.65
N ARG A 118 0.62 4.73 -8.48
CA ARG A 118 1.97 4.75 -9.06
C ARG A 118 1.97 4.68 -10.59
N ILE A 119 1.08 3.87 -11.18
CA ILE A 119 0.96 3.74 -12.64
C ILE A 119 0.36 5.02 -13.26
N LYS A 120 -0.63 5.66 -12.59
CA LYS A 120 -1.12 6.99 -12.99
C LYS A 120 -0.01 8.04 -12.98
N GLY A 121 0.87 8.00 -11.98
CA GLY A 121 2.03 8.90 -11.86
C GLY A 121 3.10 8.72 -12.95
N ARG A 122 3.14 7.56 -13.62
CA ARG A 122 4.01 7.26 -14.79
C ARG A 122 5.51 7.53 -14.57
N LYS A 123 6.03 7.26 -13.36
CA LYS A 123 7.46 7.44 -13.04
C LYS A 123 8.23 6.13 -13.06
N SER A 124 8.11 5.36 -11.99
CA SER A 124 8.99 4.22 -11.71
C SER A 124 8.24 2.89 -11.64
N VAL A 125 6.93 2.88 -11.92
CA VAL A 125 6.09 1.67 -11.96
C VAL A 125 5.26 1.66 -13.24
N ARG A 126 5.17 0.49 -13.89
CA ARG A 126 4.30 0.25 -15.05
C ARG A 126 3.72 -1.16 -15.00
N GLY A 127 2.55 -1.36 -15.61
CA GLY A 127 2.08 -2.70 -15.94
C GLY A 127 2.58 -3.16 -17.31
N GLN A 128 2.54 -4.47 -17.54
CA GLN A 128 2.87 -5.11 -18.81
C GLN A 128 1.78 -4.83 -19.86
N ALA A 129 2.16 -4.25 -21.00
CA ALA A 129 1.26 -4.08 -22.15
C ALA A 129 1.01 -5.41 -22.86
N ASN A 130 -0.10 -5.55 -23.59
CA ASN A 130 -0.47 -6.83 -24.23
C ASN A 130 0.63 -7.35 -25.18
N GLY A 131 1.27 -6.44 -25.93
CA GLY A 131 2.32 -6.75 -26.89
C GLY A 131 3.69 -7.09 -26.29
N GLU A 132 3.87 -6.88 -24.99
CA GLU A 132 5.15 -7.10 -24.32
C GLU A 132 5.30 -8.57 -23.88
N THR A 133 5.41 -9.45 -24.86
CA THR A 133 5.43 -10.90 -24.66
C THR A 133 6.39 -11.58 -25.63
N CYS A 134 6.88 -12.77 -25.27
CA CYS A 134 7.65 -13.62 -26.17
C CYS A 134 6.76 -14.56 -27.01
N LYS A 135 5.46 -14.61 -26.72
CA LYS A 135 4.47 -15.41 -27.43
C LYS A 135 4.36 -15.06 -28.91
N ALA A 136 4.19 -16.08 -29.76
CA ALA A 136 4.04 -15.91 -31.20
C ALA A 136 2.78 -15.13 -31.59
N SER A 137 1.73 -15.26 -30.77
CA SER A 137 0.49 -14.48 -30.90
C SER A 137 0.66 -12.97 -30.71
N GLY A 138 1.80 -12.51 -30.15
CA GLY A 138 2.03 -11.10 -29.84
C GLY A 138 1.10 -10.55 -28.76
N LYS A 139 0.42 -11.41 -28.00
CA LYS A 139 -0.48 -11.03 -26.90
C LYS A 139 -0.29 -11.97 -25.72
N TRP A 140 0.18 -11.48 -24.58
CA TRP A 140 0.43 -12.34 -23.40
C TRP A 140 -0.85 -13.07 -22.92
N LYS A 141 -2.02 -12.42 -23.05
CA LYS A 141 -3.35 -12.97 -22.70
C LYS A 141 -3.80 -14.12 -23.61
N SER A 142 -3.22 -14.23 -24.82
CA SER A 142 -3.62 -15.27 -25.77
C SER A 142 -3.17 -16.64 -25.27
N ARG A 143 -4.06 -17.63 -25.41
CA ARG A 143 -3.73 -19.02 -25.14
C ARG A 143 -3.09 -19.64 -26.38
N GLU A 144 -1.93 -20.25 -26.22
CA GLU A 144 -1.27 -20.99 -27.29
C GLU A 144 -1.51 -22.50 -27.14
N PRO A 145 -1.45 -23.30 -28.23
CA PRO A 145 -1.75 -24.73 -28.19
C PRO A 145 -0.89 -25.53 -27.20
N ASN A 146 0.31 -25.03 -26.91
CA ASN A 146 1.28 -25.65 -26.01
C ASN A 146 1.21 -25.10 -24.57
N ASP A 147 0.29 -24.18 -24.27
CA ASP A 147 0.15 -23.66 -22.91
C ASP A 147 -0.30 -24.77 -21.95
N ILE A 148 0.45 -24.92 -20.86
CA ILE A 148 0.15 -25.87 -19.78
C ILE A 148 -1.25 -25.58 -19.22
N ALA A 149 -2.03 -26.64 -18.99
CA ALA A 149 -3.42 -26.52 -18.54
C ALA A 149 -3.55 -26.15 -17.05
N ASP A 150 -2.51 -26.41 -16.26
CA ASP A 150 -2.46 -26.04 -14.84
C ASP A 150 -2.38 -24.52 -14.69
N SER A 151 -3.33 -23.94 -13.95
CA SER A 151 -3.46 -22.49 -13.78
C SER A 151 -2.31 -21.84 -13.03
N GLU A 152 -1.73 -22.53 -12.04
CA GLU A 152 -0.61 -21.98 -11.25
C GLU A 152 0.66 -21.95 -12.10
N MET A 153 1.03 -23.11 -12.69
CA MET A 153 2.15 -23.18 -13.62
C MET A 153 1.98 -22.24 -14.81
N ARG A 154 0.73 -21.99 -15.23
CA ARG A 154 0.44 -21.03 -16.30
C ARG A 154 0.75 -19.59 -15.89
N ASN A 155 0.40 -19.16 -14.69
CA ASN A 155 0.67 -17.80 -14.26
C ASN A 155 2.17 -17.55 -14.07
N ASP A 156 2.88 -18.52 -13.47
CA ASP A 156 4.34 -18.49 -13.37
C ASP A 156 5.01 -18.38 -14.74
N ASN A 157 4.54 -19.17 -15.72
CA ASN A 157 5.02 -19.08 -17.11
C ASN A 157 4.74 -17.71 -17.74
N LEU A 158 3.62 -17.05 -17.43
CA LEU A 158 3.32 -15.70 -17.91
C LEU A 158 4.22 -14.64 -17.25
N ILE A 159 4.56 -14.80 -15.97
CA ILE A 159 5.53 -13.94 -15.29
C ILE A 159 6.92 -14.13 -15.90
N LEU A 160 7.32 -15.38 -16.17
CA LEU A 160 8.59 -15.69 -16.82
C LEU A 160 8.66 -15.13 -18.24
N ASP A 161 7.58 -15.26 -19.03
CA ASP A 161 7.46 -14.65 -20.36
C ASP A 161 7.66 -13.13 -20.33
N CYS A 162 7.06 -12.47 -19.34
CA CYS A 162 7.26 -11.04 -19.08
C CYS A 162 8.76 -10.73 -18.83
N CYS A 163 9.42 -11.47 -17.94
CA CYS A 163 10.86 -11.29 -17.68
C CYS A 163 11.71 -11.49 -18.93
N LEU A 164 11.44 -12.54 -19.71
CA LEU A 164 12.15 -12.84 -20.95
C LEU A 164 12.00 -11.74 -21.98
N TYR A 165 10.81 -11.13 -22.09
CA TYR A 165 10.58 -10.02 -23.01
C TYR A 165 11.48 -8.82 -22.68
N PHE A 166 11.47 -8.37 -21.42
CA PHE A 166 12.24 -7.20 -21.00
C PHE A 166 13.76 -7.44 -21.00
N ARG A 167 14.19 -8.68 -20.74
CA ARG A 167 15.61 -9.07 -20.77
C ARG A 167 16.26 -8.91 -22.15
N ARG A 168 15.50 -8.95 -23.25
CA ARG A 168 16.04 -8.81 -24.62
C ARG A 168 16.77 -7.48 -24.84
N GLY A 169 16.35 -6.42 -24.14
CA GLY A 169 16.89 -5.07 -24.33
C GLY A 169 17.63 -4.51 -23.13
N ARG A 170 17.36 -4.97 -21.90
CA ARG A 170 17.88 -4.34 -20.67
C ARG A 170 18.08 -5.35 -19.54
N HIS A 171 18.87 -4.96 -18.54
CA HIS A 171 19.03 -5.74 -17.30
C HIS A 171 17.68 -5.90 -16.61
N THR A 172 17.30 -7.15 -16.36
CA THR A 172 16.00 -7.51 -15.80
C THR A 172 16.20 -8.45 -14.62
N PHE A 173 15.60 -8.12 -13.48
CA PHE A 173 15.57 -8.94 -12.28
C PHE A 173 14.14 -9.42 -12.03
N LEU A 174 14.01 -10.65 -11.54
CA LEU A 174 12.74 -11.20 -11.06
C LEU A 174 12.75 -11.21 -9.53
N CYS A 175 11.78 -10.56 -8.90
CA CYS A 175 11.58 -10.61 -7.46
C CYS A 175 10.38 -11.50 -7.14
N SER A 176 10.66 -12.62 -6.48
CA SER A 176 9.66 -13.63 -6.13
C SER A 176 10.04 -14.36 -4.85
N ALA A 177 9.03 -14.69 -4.06
CA ALA A 177 9.17 -15.58 -2.91
C ALA A 177 8.92 -17.06 -3.26
N ASP A 178 8.51 -17.36 -4.49
CA ASP A 178 8.29 -18.72 -4.97
C ASP A 178 9.60 -19.32 -5.48
N ASN A 179 10.00 -20.45 -4.88
CA ASN A 179 11.23 -21.15 -5.24
C ASN A 179 11.15 -21.75 -6.64
N ASN A 180 9.99 -22.24 -7.08
CA ASN A 180 9.83 -22.85 -8.40
C ASN A 180 9.99 -21.79 -9.49
N LEU A 181 9.29 -20.67 -9.35
CA LEU A 181 9.41 -19.54 -10.27
C LEU A 181 10.85 -18.97 -10.28
N CYS A 182 11.48 -18.85 -9.11
CA CYS A 182 12.89 -18.46 -9.02
C CYS A 182 13.85 -19.44 -9.72
N LEU A 183 13.63 -20.75 -9.59
CA LEU A 183 14.44 -21.78 -10.26
C LEU A 183 14.26 -21.71 -11.79
N SER A 184 13.03 -21.56 -12.26
CA SER A 184 12.72 -21.37 -13.68
C SER A 184 13.36 -20.09 -14.24
N GLY A 185 13.32 -18.97 -13.50
CA GLY A 185 14.01 -17.74 -13.85
C GLY A 185 15.53 -17.94 -13.99
N HIS A 186 16.14 -18.63 -13.03
CA HIS A 186 17.57 -18.95 -13.08
C HIS A 186 17.95 -19.85 -14.26
N SER A 187 17.14 -20.87 -14.59
CA SER A 187 17.41 -21.74 -15.75
C SER A 187 17.39 -20.97 -17.07
N GLU A 188 16.58 -19.92 -17.14
CA GLU A 188 16.54 -19.01 -18.27
C GLU A 188 17.63 -17.93 -18.21
N GLY A 189 18.43 -17.87 -17.14
CA GLY A 189 19.51 -16.87 -16.95
C GLY A 189 19.00 -15.48 -16.55
N ILE A 190 17.83 -15.39 -15.93
CA ILE A 190 17.29 -14.18 -15.32
C ILE A 190 17.75 -14.16 -13.84
N PRO A 191 18.49 -13.13 -13.39
CA PRO A 191 18.81 -12.97 -11.98
C PRO A 191 17.54 -12.84 -11.14
N THR A 192 17.43 -13.62 -10.06
CA THR A 192 16.27 -13.56 -9.17
C THR A 192 16.65 -13.04 -7.79
N ILE A 193 15.68 -12.37 -7.16
CA ILE A 193 15.80 -11.69 -5.89
C ILE A 193 14.70 -12.23 -4.97
N THR A 194 15.09 -13.06 -4.02
CA THR A 194 14.15 -13.71 -3.09
C THR A 194 14.17 -13.01 -1.72
N PRO A 195 13.00 -12.70 -1.14
CA PRO A 195 12.95 -12.10 0.19
C PRO A 195 13.66 -12.92 1.26
N SER A 196 14.62 -12.31 1.93
CA SER A 196 15.32 -12.92 3.06
C SER A 196 14.56 -12.73 4.38
N ARG A 197 15.12 -13.22 5.49
CA ARG A 197 14.56 -12.96 6.83
C ARG A 197 14.59 -11.47 7.20
N ASN A 198 15.61 -10.75 6.75
CA ASN A 198 15.83 -9.33 7.09
C ASN A 198 15.47 -8.43 5.91
N TRP A 199 14.51 -8.87 5.09
CA TRP A 199 14.15 -8.22 3.84
C TRP A 199 13.87 -6.74 4.01
N ASN A 200 14.70 -5.91 3.37
CA ASN A 200 14.61 -4.46 3.42
C ASN A 200 15.02 -3.84 2.08
N SER A 201 14.72 -2.54 1.94
CA SER A 201 15.00 -1.75 0.74
C SER A 201 16.50 -1.78 0.35
N LYS A 202 17.39 -1.69 1.34
CA LYS A 202 18.84 -1.76 1.14
C LYS A 202 19.31 -3.13 0.63
N GLU A 203 18.73 -4.23 1.07
CA GLU A 203 19.07 -5.57 0.58
C GLU A 203 18.71 -5.74 -0.89
N ILE A 204 17.53 -5.26 -1.32
CA ILE A 204 17.14 -5.22 -2.73
C ILE A 204 18.19 -4.42 -3.53
N ALA A 205 18.53 -3.23 -3.04
CA ALA A 205 19.48 -2.35 -3.70
C ALA A 205 20.89 -2.96 -3.81
N GLN A 206 21.34 -3.72 -2.80
CA GLN A 206 22.61 -4.46 -2.84
C GLN A 206 22.62 -5.52 -3.95
N GLN A 207 21.52 -6.24 -4.13
CA GLN A 207 21.44 -7.27 -5.17
C GLN A 207 21.41 -6.67 -6.59
N ILE A 208 20.82 -5.48 -6.75
CA ILE A 208 20.70 -4.82 -8.06
C ILE A 208 21.96 -4.00 -8.41
N TYR A 209 22.48 -3.23 -7.45
CA TYR A 209 23.54 -2.24 -7.68
C TYR A 209 24.88 -2.59 -7.02
N GLY A 210 24.99 -3.76 -6.37
CA GLY A 210 26.20 -4.18 -5.65
C GLY A 210 26.52 -3.31 -4.44
N ASN A 211 27.81 -3.17 -4.11
CA ASN A 211 28.29 -2.42 -2.93
C ASN A 211 28.53 -0.92 -3.20
N SER A 212 27.75 -0.30 -4.09
CA SER A 212 27.93 1.11 -4.43
C SER A 212 27.57 2.06 -3.27
N LEU A 213 28.14 3.26 -3.26
CA LEU A 213 27.86 4.29 -2.24
C LEU A 213 26.37 4.68 -2.20
N THR A 214 25.68 4.59 -3.33
CA THR A 214 24.24 4.83 -3.47
C THR A 214 23.44 3.91 -2.54
N VAL A 215 23.85 2.66 -2.39
CA VAL A 215 23.15 1.65 -1.57
C VAL A 215 23.16 1.99 -0.09
N LYS A 216 24.18 2.73 0.39
CA LYS A 216 24.20 3.21 1.78
C LYS A 216 23.08 4.20 2.10
N ARG A 217 22.47 4.83 1.08
CA ARG A 217 21.38 5.80 1.23
C ARG A 217 19.99 5.17 1.22
N PHE A 218 19.88 3.86 0.99
CA PHE A 218 18.62 3.13 1.04
C PHE A 218 18.23 2.81 2.49
N GLY A 219 16.93 2.81 2.77
CA GLY A 219 16.40 2.46 4.07
C GLY A 219 16.76 1.02 4.46
N SER A 220 17.21 0.83 5.70
CA SER A 220 17.46 -0.52 6.27
C SER A 220 16.21 -1.09 6.94
N TYR A 221 15.05 -0.47 6.73
CA TYR A 221 13.79 -0.85 7.36
C TYR A 221 13.23 -2.15 6.76
N SER A 222 12.96 -3.14 7.62
CA SER A 222 12.26 -4.38 7.27
C SER A 222 10.86 -4.39 7.88
N ALA A 223 9.82 -4.17 7.08
CA ALA A 223 8.46 -4.52 7.48
C ALA A 223 8.23 -5.97 7.09
N SER A 224 8.20 -6.90 8.05
CA SER A 224 7.72 -8.26 7.76
C SER A 224 6.63 -8.63 8.75
N TYR A 225 5.39 -8.61 8.26
CA TYR A 225 4.24 -9.19 8.93
C TYR A 225 4.32 -10.72 8.76
N LYS A 226 5.08 -11.40 9.61
CA LYS A 226 4.92 -12.86 9.76
C LYS A 226 3.90 -13.11 10.85
N ASN A 227 2.75 -13.67 10.45
CA ASN A 227 1.79 -14.27 11.38
C ASN A 227 2.56 -15.13 12.40
N ALA A 228 2.36 -14.85 13.69
CA ALA A 228 3.09 -15.43 14.81
C ALA A 228 2.93 -16.96 14.96
N GLN A 229 2.26 -17.64 14.02
CA GLN A 229 2.21 -19.10 13.97
C GLN A 229 3.55 -19.73 13.58
N ASN A 230 4.46 -19.00 12.90
CA ASN A 230 5.80 -19.48 12.58
C ASN A 230 6.90 -18.81 13.44
N GLY A 231 6.74 -18.90 14.77
CA GLY A 231 7.80 -19.15 15.77
C GLY A 231 9.16 -18.44 15.70
N SER A 232 9.33 -17.31 15.04
CA SER A 232 10.65 -16.65 14.94
C SER A 232 10.55 -15.16 15.26
N ALA A 233 11.25 -14.78 16.32
CA ALA A 233 11.22 -13.44 16.92
C ALA A 233 11.71 -12.34 15.95
N PRO A 234 11.13 -11.13 16.02
CA PRO A 234 11.78 -9.93 15.51
C PRO A 234 12.92 -9.55 16.47
N THR A 235 14.13 -9.41 15.92
CA THR A 235 15.32 -9.04 16.68
C THR A 235 15.47 -7.51 16.66
N THR A 236 15.41 -6.91 17.84
CA THR A 236 15.74 -5.49 18.07
C THR A 236 17.22 -5.26 17.75
N PHE A 237 17.54 -4.40 16.78
CA PHE A 237 18.92 -3.96 16.58
C PHE A 237 19.17 -2.66 17.36
N HIS A 238 19.89 -2.78 18.47
CA HIS A 238 20.69 -1.68 19.01
C HIS A 238 21.97 -1.60 18.17
N SER A 239 22.11 -0.54 17.37
CA SER A 239 23.41 -0.11 16.87
C SER A 239 24.14 0.63 17.99
N THR A 240 25.05 -0.06 18.68
CA THR A 240 26.02 0.55 19.60
C THR A 240 27.42 0.13 19.19
N GLU A 241 28.04 0.96 18.35
CA GLU A 241 29.45 1.31 18.46
C GLU A 241 29.48 2.84 18.34
N VAL A 242 29.51 3.51 19.50
CA VAL A 242 29.67 4.96 19.59
C VAL A 242 31.00 5.17 20.30
N ASP A 243 31.96 5.74 19.56
CA ASP A 243 33.18 6.32 20.12
C ASP A 243 32.80 7.38 21.16
N GLU A 244 33.25 7.16 22.40
CA GLU A 244 33.26 8.16 23.46
C GLU A 244 34.29 9.24 23.08
N ASP A 245 33.88 10.25 22.31
CA ASP A 245 34.44 11.63 22.28
C ASP A 245 34.12 12.40 20.98
N MET A 246 32.85 12.42 20.53
CA MET A 246 32.41 13.37 19.51
C MET A 246 31.36 14.33 20.06
N MET A 247 31.74 15.62 20.09
CA MET A 247 30.85 16.75 20.36
C MET A 247 29.69 16.72 19.34
N MET A 248 28.46 16.54 19.83
CA MET A 248 27.25 16.53 19.02
C MET A 248 27.02 17.91 18.41
N VAL A 249 27.18 18.02 17.10
CA VAL A 249 26.62 19.11 16.30
C VAL A 249 25.15 18.76 16.09
N ASP A 250 24.23 19.66 16.47
CA ASP A 250 22.80 19.59 16.16
C ASP A 250 22.59 19.80 14.65
N ASP A 251 23.04 18.85 13.83
CA ASP A 251 22.77 18.84 12.39
C ASP A 251 21.45 18.12 12.13
N ASP A 252 20.46 18.96 11.80
CA ASP A 252 19.24 18.74 11.04
C ASP A 252 18.34 17.55 11.44
N ALA A 253 17.05 17.86 11.54
CA ALA A 253 15.95 16.94 11.75
C ALA A 253 15.90 15.84 10.68
N ALA A 254 16.78 14.84 10.80
CA ALA A 254 16.60 13.54 10.22
C ALA A 254 15.32 13.00 10.84
N GLU A 255 14.23 13.16 10.10
CA GLU A 255 12.92 12.59 10.34
C GLU A 255 13.11 11.20 10.92
N LEU A 256 12.92 11.06 12.24
CA LEU A 256 13.10 9.80 12.94
C LEU A 256 12.01 8.87 12.42
N VAL A 257 12.30 8.15 11.33
CA VAL A 257 11.42 7.14 10.76
C VAL A 257 11.30 6.04 11.82
N LEU A 258 10.26 6.16 12.64
CA LEU A 258 10.00 5.22 13.72
C LEU A 258 9.70 3.87 13.13
N GLN A 259 10.59 2.93 13.40
CA GLN A 259 10.43 1.54 12.98
C GLN A 259 9.26 0.93 13.78
N PRO A 260 8.20 0.43 13.14
CA PRO A 260 7.12 -0.26 13.83
C PRO A 260 7.65 -1.56 14.44
N ASN A 261 7.86 -1.53 15.75
CA ASN A 261 8.23 -2.70 16.55
C ASN A 261 7.02 -3.56 16.91
N HIS A 262 5.81 -3.11 16.56
CA HIS A 262 4.55 -3.71 16.96
C HIS A 262 3.61 -3.89 15.76
N ALA A 263 2.84 -5.00 15.74
CA ALA A 263 1.93 -5.31 14.64
C ALA A 263 0.86 -4.22 14.42
N LEU A 264 0.35 -3.63 15.52
CA LEU A 264 -0.57 -2.49 15.45
C LEU A 264 0.08 -1.24 14.87
N ASP A 265 1.37 -0.99 15.12
CA ASP A 265 2.05 0.18 14.54
C ASP A 265 2.15 0.05 13.03
N LEU A 266 2.54 -1.13 12.56
CA LEU A 266 2.58 -1.43 11.12
C LEU A 266 1.19 -1.32 10.50
N LEU A 267 0.18 -1.93 11.12
CA LEU A 267 -1.20 -1.85 10.65
C LEU A 267 -1.67 -0.39 10.58
N HIS A 268 -1.36 0.41 11.60
CA HIS A 268 -1.76 1.81 11.67
C HIS A 268 -1.15 2.62 10.51
N LEU A 269 0.14 2.45 10.23
CA LEU A 269 0.79 3.07 9.09
C LEU A 269 0.16 2.63 7.76
N GLN A 270 -0.16 1.33 7.61
CA GLN A 270 -0.85 0.82 6.42
C GLN A 270 -2.24 1.44 6.25
N VAL A 271 -2.98 1.65 7.34
CA VAL A 271 -4.28 2.31 7.35
C VAL A 271 -4.15 3.77 6.97
N ILE A 272 -3.20 4.50 7.57
CA ILE A 272 -2.89 5.89 7.22
C ILE A 272 -2.64 6.02 5.72
N ASP A 273 -1.70 5.26 5.18
CA ASP A 273 -1.30 5.36 3.78
C ASP A 273 -2.42 4.97 2.82
N HIS A 274 -3.18 3.92 3.14
CA HIS A 274 -4.28 3.45 2.29
C HIS A 274 -5.44 4.46 2.24
N PHE A 275 -5.94 4.90 3.40
CA PHE A 275 -7.08 5.81 3.43
C PHE A 275 -6.73 7.22 3.00
N THR A 276 -5.49 7.69 3.21
CA THR A 276 -5.05 8.97 2.64
C THR A 276 -5.21 8.97 1.12
N ARG A 277 -4.77 7.91 0.42
CA ARG A 277 -4.93 7.80 -1.04
C ARG A 277 -6.39 7.78 -1.48
N LEU A 278 -7.25 7.00 -0.77
CA LEU A 278 -8.67 6.94 -1.10
C LEU A 278 -9.39 8.28 -0.89
N LEU A 279 -9.04 9.00 0.18
CA LEU A 279 -9.60 10.32 0.49
C LEU A 279 -9.18 11.36 -0.55
N VAL A 280 -7.91 11.36 -0.97
CA VAL A 280 -7.42 12.24 -2.04
C VAL A 280 -8.14 11.94 -3.36
N ASP A 281 -8.32 10.67 -3.73
CA ASP A 281 -9.06 10.29 -4.94
C ASP A 281 -10.54 10.71 -4.86
N LEU A 282 -11.19 10.54 -3.70
CA LEU A 282 -12.55 11.01 -3.47
C LEU A 282 -12.65 12.54 -3.64
N ILE A 283 -11.70 13.31 -3.09
CA ILE A 283 -11.67 14.76 -3.26
C ILE A 283 -11.49 15.14 -4.73
N GLY A 284 -10.64 14.44 -5.47
CA GLY A 284 -10.49 14.63 -6.92
C GLY A 284 -11.80 14.40 -7.68
N ARG A 285 -12.61 13.41 -7.27
CA ARG A 285 -13.94 13.17 -7.84
C ARG A 285 -14.96 14.25 -7.46
N VAL A 286 -14.94 14.71 -6.21
CA VAL A 286 -15.88 15.70 -5.67
C VAL A 286 -15.64 17.10 -6.24
N ARG A 287 -14.38 17.53 -6.32
CA ARG A 287 -14.02 18.86 -6.83
C ARG A 287 -14.08 18.95 -8.37
N GLY A 288 -14.14 17.80 -9.04
CA GLY A 288 -13.98 17.72 -10.50
C GLY A 288 -12.53 17.96 -10.94
N PHE A 289 -12.27 17.75 -12.23
CA PHE A 289 -10.95 18.04 -12.84
C PHE A 289 -10.69 19.53 -13.05
N ASP A 290 -11.64 20.42 -12.71
CA ASP A 290 -11.49 21.87 -12.79
C ASP A 290 -10.59 22.39 -11.67
N MET A 291 -9.32 22.01 -11.75
CA MET A 291 -8.18 22.55 -11.01
C MET A 291 -7.74 23.89 -11.59
N ASP A 292 -8.67 24.78 -11.95
CA ASP A 292 -8.32 26.12 -12.43
C ASP A 292 -8.23 27.10 -11.26
N ARG A 293 -6.99 27.23 -10.78
CA ARG A 293 -6.33 28.48 -10.39
C ARG A 293 -7.27 29.55 -9.82
N SER A 294 -7.77 29.33 -8.60
CA SER A 294 -8.27 30.45 -7.81
C SER A 294 -7.09 31.27 -7.30
N GLY A 295 -6.62 32.20 -8.15
CA GLY A 295 -5.62 33.23 -7.85
C GLY A 295 -6.15 34.32 -6.92
N VAL A 296 -7.06 33.99 -6.02
CA VAL A 296 -7.56 34.91 -5.01
C VAL A 296 -6.54 34.94 -3.87
N ALA A 297 -6.07 36.15 -3.54
CA ALA A 297 -5.13 36.38 -2.45
C ALA A 297 -5.62 35.68 -1.17
N LYS A 298 -4.91 34.65 -0.74
CA LYS A 298 -5.31 33.79 0.37
C LYS A 298 -4.93 34.47 1.69
N SER A 299 -5.93 34.74 2.54
CA SER A 299 -5.71 35.22 3.90
C SER A 299 -4.86 34.22 4.68
N LEU A 300 -3.97 34.72 5.54
CA LEU A 300 -3.13 33.89 6.42
C LEU A 300 -3.96 33.04 7.42
N HIS A 301 -5.24 33.39 7.61
CA HIS A 301 -6.19 32.67 8.47
C HIS A 301 -7.15 31.75 7.70
N ALA A 302 -6.98 31.58 6.39
CA ALA A 302 -7.78 30.63 5.64
C ALA A 302 -7.45 29.19 6.10
N PRO A 303 -8.43 28.28 6.12
CA PRO A 303 -8.21 26.86 6.40
C PRO A 303 -7.07 26.27 5.55
N ARG A 304 -6.33 25.29 6.09
CA ARG A 304 -5.13 24.73 5.43
C ARG A 304 -5.43 24.15 4.04
N HIS A 305 -6.59 23.52 3.89
CA HIS A 305 -7.06 23.00 2.60
C HIS A 305 -7.32 24.11 1.55
N GLN A 306 -7.45 25.38 1.94
CA GLN A 306 -7.55 26.48 0.98
C GLN A 306 -6.17 26.96 0.52
N THR A 307 -5.13 26.82 1.35
CA THR A 307 -3.80 27.37 1.07
C THR A 307 -2.93 26.44 0.23
N ARG A 308 -3.01 25.13 0.47
CA ARG A 308 -2.14 24.10 -0.15
C ARG A 308 -2.76 23.47 -1.39
N ASP A 309 -1.90 22.98 -2.28
CA ASP A 309 -2.29 22.13 -3.40
C ASP A 309 -2.88 20.81 -2.86
N VAL A 310 -3.92 20.27 -3.50
CA VAL A 310 -4.58 19.00 -3.13
C VAL A 310 -3.58 17.84 -3.11
N THR A 311 -2.55 17.90 -3.95
CA THR A 311 -1.47 16.91 -4.00
C THR A 311 -0.61 16.84 -2.73
N GLU A 312 -0.66 17.88 -1.89
CA GLU A 312 0.05 17.94 -0.61
C GLU A 312 -0.83 17.65 0.61
N TRP A 313 -2.11 17.36 0.40
CA TRP A 313 -3.03 17.14 1.52
C TRP A 313 -2.77 15.80 2.19
N ASP A 314 -2.76 15.83 3.52
CA ASP A 314 -2.80 14.61 4.32
C ASP A 314 -4.26 14.18 4.59
N ALA A 315 -4.44 13.05 5.28
CA ALA A 315 -5.78 12.55 5.61
C ALA A 315 -6.58 13.53 6.47
N ALA A 316 -5.94 14.32 7.34
CA ALA A 316 -6.62 15.28 8.21
C ALA A 316 -7.17 16.44 7.39
N ASP A 317 -6.36 17.02 6.48
CA ASP A 317 -6.79 18.05 5.54
C ASP A 317 -7.96 17.56 4.68
N CYS A 318 -7.90 16.30 4.22
CA CYS A 318 -8.96 15.68 3.42
C CYS A 318 -10.27 15.56 4.19
N LEU A 319 -10.23 15.05 5.43
CA LEU A 319 -11.41 14.85 6.26
C LEU A 319 -12.03 16.17 6.71
N GLU A 320 -11.21 17.17 7.07
CA GLU A 320 -11.69 18.52 7.40
C GLU A 320 -12.54 19.08 6.25
N TYR A 321 -12.01 19.00 5.03
CA TYR A 321 -12.72 19.45 3.82
C TYR A 321 -14.01 18.67 3.58
N LEU A 322 -13.93 17.33 3.54
CA LEU A 322 -15.07 16.47 3.21
C LEU A 322 -16.19 16.55 4.26
N ASN A 323 -15.85 16.59 5.55
CA ASN A 323 -16.82 16.66 6.63
C ASN A 323 -17.45 18.06 6.70
N GLY A 324 -16.68 19.12 6.46
CA GLY A 324 -17.20 20.49 6.42
C GLY A 324 -18.27 20.71 5.35
N GLN A 325 -18.14 20.06 4.18
CA GLN A 325 -19.12 20.16 3.09
C GLN A 325 -20.43 19.40 3.35
N ARG A 326 -20.39 18.32 4.14
CA ARG A 326 -21.56 17.45 4.40
C ARG A 326 -22.10 17.55 5.83
N GLY A 327 -21.46 18.33 6.69
CA GLY A 327 -21.86 18.48 8.10
C GLY A 327 -21.71 17.19 8.92
N VAL A 328 -20.75 16.34 8.56
CA VAL A 328 -20.44 15.12 9.34
C VAL A 328 -19.85 15.54 10.68
N LYS A 329 -20.38 14.99 11.78
CA LYS A 329 -19.95 15.36 13.13
C LYS A 329 -18.60 14.73 13.44
N GLU A 330 -17.70 15.52 14.01
CA GLU A 330 -16.44 15.00 14.54
C GLU A 330 -16.66 14.28 15.87
N VAL A 331 -16.05 13.09 15.98
CA VAL A 331 -16.06 12.27 17.20
C VAL A 331 -14.65 12.25 17.78
N THR A 332 -14.52 11.99 19.08
CA THR A 332 -13.21 11.86 19.76
C THR A 332 -12.85 10.38 19.93
N PRO A 333 -11.66 9.93 19.48
CA PRO A 333 -10.63 10.71 18.79
C PRO A 333 -11.02 11.07 17.36
N GLN A 334 -10.59 12.24 16.89
CA GLN A 334 -10.82 12.70 15.52
C GLN A 334 -10.15 11.73 14.53
N ALA A 335 -10.88 11.28 13.52
CA ALA A 335 -10.36 10.40 12.48
C ALA A 335 -9.13 11.01 11.76
N GLY A 336 -9.09 12.33 11.58
CA GLY A 336 -7.91 13.01 11.02
C GLY A 336 -6.67 12.89 11.90
N LEU A 337 -6.83 12.95 13.23
CA LEU A 337 -5.73 12.78 14.18
C LEU A 337 -5.26 11.32 14.22
N PHE A 338 -6.19 10.37 14.15
CA PHE A 338 -5.89 8.95 14.03
C PHE A 338 -5.11 8.68 12.74
N LEU A 339 -5.57 9.21 11.59
CA LEU A 339 -4.88 9.04 10.31
C LEU A 339 -3.63 9.93 10.13
N SER A 340 -3.16 10.59 11.18
CA SER A 340 -1.89 11.34 11.13
C SER A 340 -0.72 10.41 11.46
N LYS A 341 0.39 10.57 10.71
CA LYS A 341 1.63 9.86 11.03
C LYS A 341 2.07 10.15 12.48
N PRO A 342 2.61 9.16 13.22
CA PRO A 342 3.03 9.38 14.60
C PRO A 342 3.99 10.58 14.73
N TYR A 343 3.79 11.40 15.76
CA TYR A 343 4.63 12.57 16.10
C TYR A 343 4.71 13.71 15.07
N THR A 344 3.95 13.65 13.97
CA THR A 344 3.90 14.78 13.03
C THR A 344 2.98 15.90 13.51
N THR A 345 1.91 15.54 14.21
CA THR A 345 0.92 16.48 14.77
C THR A 345 0.71 16.24 16.25
N ARG A 346 0.39 17.30 17.00
CA ARG A 346 0.11 17.21 18.43
C ARG A 346 -1.03 16.22 18.68
N GLY A 347 -0.73 15.14 19.40
CA GLY A 347 -1.71 14.10 19.73
C GLY A 347 -1.73 12.91 18.77
N ALA A 348 -0.98 12.95 17.66
CA ALA A 348 -0.77 11.79 16.81
C ALA A 348 0.07 10.76 17.57
N ARG A 349 -0.36 9.49 17.55
CA ARG A 349 0.22 8.41 18.36
C ARG A 349 0.58 7.21 17.48
N ARG A 350 1.37 6.29 18.05
CA ARG A 350 1.65 5.00 17.39
C ARG A 350 0.40 4.12 17.40
N GLY A 351 0.36 3.10 16.56
CA GLY A 351 -0.78 2.20 16.44
C GLY A 351 -1.12 1.47 17.74
N GLN A 352 -0.09 1.07 18.50
CA GLN A 352 -0.24 0.41 19.81
C GLN A 352 -0.72 1.35 20.94
N ASP A 353 -0.52 2.66 20.78
CA ASP A 353 -0.90 3.67 21.77
C ASP A 353 -2.40 4.05 21.65
N TRP A 354 -3.05 3.62 20.57
CA TRP A 354 -4.48 3.74 20.37
C TRP A 354 -5.21 2.55 20.99
N SER A 355 -6.19 2.82 21.86
CA SER A 355 -6.99 1.74 22.41
C SER A 355 -7.86 1.09 21.32
N ARG A 356 -8.30 -0.16 21.54
CA ARG A 356 -9.24 -0.83 20.61
C ARG A 356 -10.51 0.00 20.36
N LYS A 357 -10.97 0.72 21.38
CA LYS A 357 -12.12 1.62 21.27
C LYS A 357 -11.80 2.84 20.40
N ASP A 358 -10.61 3.41 20.52
CA ASP A 358 -10.16 4.53 19.68
C ASP A 358 -10.11 4.12 18.20
N TRP A 359 -9.55 2.93 17.92
CA TRP A 359 -9.58 2.34 16.58
C TRP A 359 -11.00 2.21 16.03
N GLN A 360 -11.91 1.63 16.83
CA GLN A 360 -13.30 1.48 16.41
C GLN A 360 -13.96 2.84 16.11
N VAL A 361 -13.80 3.82 17.01
CA VAL A 361 -14.39 5.16 16.84
C VAL A 361 -13.84 5.86 15.60
N ALA A 362 -12.52 5.78 15.35
CA ALA A 362 -11.91 6.38 14.17
C ALA A 362 -12.40 5.73 12.86
N LEU A 363 -12.50 4.40 12.83
CA LEU A 363 -13.00 3.66 11.66
C LEU A 363 -14.51 3.89 11.43
N GLU A 364 -15.30 4.00 12.49
CA GLU A 364 -16.72 4.37 12.41
C GLU A 364 -16.89 5.80 11.87
N SER A 365 -16.06 6.74 12.33
CA SER A 365 -16.07 8.12 11.80
C SER A 365 -15.70 8.16 10.31
N LEU A 366 -14.74 7.34 9.85
CA LEU A 366 -14.46 7.17 8.42
C LEU A 366 -15.63 6.55 7.66
N ALA A 367 -16.33 5.59 8.26
CA ALA A 367 -17.52 4.98 7.68
C ALA A 367 -18.63 6.02 7.49
N GLU A 368 -18.86 6.88 8.48
CA GLU A 368 -19.83 7.98 8.40
C GLU A 368 -19.48 8.97 7.28
N THR A 369 -18.20 9.39 7.17
CA THR A 369 -17.74 10.23 6.05
C THR A 369 -18.00 9.53 4.72
N SER A 370 -17.62 8.26 4.57
CA SER A 370 -17.83 7.52 3.33
C SER A 370 -19.31 7.36 2.97
N ALA A 371 -20.19 7.16 3.96
CA ALA A 371 -21.62 7.08 3.74
C ALA A 371 -22.20 8.42 3.28
N ALA A 372 -21.76 9.55 3.88
CA ALA A 372 -22.19 10.89 3.48
C ALA A 372 -21.82 11.25 2.04
N TRP A 373 -20.77 10.62 1.50
CA TRP A 373 -20.31 10.79 0.11
C TRP A 373 -20.70 9.63 -0.81
N GLU A 374 -21.44 8.65 -0.30
CA GLU A 374 -21.80 7.40 -0.99
C GLU A 374 -20.58 6.68 -1.60
N ASP A 375 -19.41 6.86 -0.99
CA ASP A 375 -18.16 6.36 -1.52
C ASP A 375 -18.03 4.85 -1.29
N VAL A 376 -17.94 4.10 -2.38
CA VAL A 376 -17.88 2.63 -2.34
C VAL A 376 -16.48 2.15 -1.94
N SER A 377 -15.42 2.86 -2.34
CA SER A 377 -14.03 2.40 -2.15
C SER A 377 -13.60 2.38 -0.70
N ILE A 378 -13.95 3.44 0.05
CA ILE A 378 -13.68 3.55 1.48
C ILE A 378 -14.52 2.53 2.26
N ARG A 379 -15.82 2.39 1.93
CA ARG A 379 -16.70 1.42 2.60
C ARG A 379 -16.23 -0.02 2.42
N GLU A 380 -15.92 -0.42 1.19
CA GLU A 380 -15.35 -1.74 0.91
C GLU A 380 -14.05 -1.94 1.72
N SER A 381 -13.14 -0.97 1.69
CA SER A 381 -11.85 -1.08 2.39
C SER A 381 -12.02 -1.21 3.91
N LEU A 382 -12.95 -0.46 4.51
CA LEU A 382 -13.26 -0.53 5.94
C LEU A 382 -13.83 -1.91 6.35
N PHE A 383 -14.64 -2.52 5.50
CA PHE A 383 -15.19 -3.86 5.76
C PHE A 383 -14.07 -4.90 5.90
N PHE A 384 -13.18 -5.00 4.92
CA PHE A 384 -12.07 -5.96 4.96
C PHE A 384 -11.03 -5.62 6.02
N LEU A 385 -10.78 -4.33 6.27
CA LEU A 385 -9.91 -3.90 7.36
C LEU A 385 -10.46 -4.34 8.73
N GLY A 386 -11.78 -4.25 8.94
CA GLY A 386 -12.40 -4.60 10.22
C GLY A 386 -12.09 -6.04 10.65
N HIS A 387 -12.12 -6.99 9.71
CA HIS A 387 -11.71 -8.37 9.96
C HIS A 387 -10.23 -8.45 10.37
N HIS A 388 -9.35 -7.80 9.61
CA HIS A 388 -7.91 -7.83 9.84
C HIS A 388 -7.49 -7.17 11.17
N VAL A 389 -8.11 -6.04 11.52
CA VAL A 389 -7.92 -5.35 12.81
C VAL A 389 -8.28 -6.28 13.96
N ASN A 390 -9.43 -6.96 13.86
CA ASN A 390 -9.87 -7.91 14.89
C ASN A 390 -8.89 -9.08 15.05
N GLU A 391 -8.39 -9.64 13.94
CA GLU A 391 -7.36 -10.69 13.99
C GLU A 391 -6.10 -10.22 14.73
N ILE A 392 -5.59 -9.02 14.42
CA ILE A 392 -4.38 -8.49 15.05
C ILE A 392 -4.59 -8.24 16.55
N PHE A 393 -5.75 -7.72 16.96
CA PHE A 393 -6.07 -7.55 18.38
C PHE A 393 -6.26 -8.88 19.13
N LEU A 394 -6.57 -9.97 18.43
CA LEU A 394 -6.68 -11.31 19.02
C LEU A 394 -5.32 -12.02 19.13
N LEU A 395 -4.29 -11.54 18.42
CA LEU A 395 -2.93 -12.06 18.60
C LEU A 395 -2.50 -11.81 20.06
N LYS A 396 -1.89 -12.82 20.69
CA LYS A 396 -1.24 -12.65 22.00
C LYS A 396 -0.01 -11.76 21.81
N LEU A 397 -0.23 -10.46 21.84
CA LEU A 397 0.83 -9.47 21.79
C LEU A 397 1.60 -9.55 23.10
N ARG A 398 2.94 -9.62 23.03
CA ARG A 398 3.77 -9.60 24.23
C ARG A 398 3.57 -8.25 24.93
N PRO A 399 3.48 -8.21 26.27
CA PRO A 399 3.55 -6.95 26.99
C PRO A 399 4.88 -6.28 26.63
N THR A 400 4.81 -5.03 26.16
CA THR A 400 5.95 -4.14 25.91
C THR A 400 6.64 -3.75 27.20
#